data_AF-A0A0G4KM21-F1
#
_entry.id   AF-A0A0G4KM21-F1
#
_cell.length_a   1.000
_cell.length_b   1.000
_cell.length_c   1.000
_cell.angle_alpha   90.00
_cell.angle_beta   90.00
_cell.angle_gamma   90.00
#
_symmetry.space_group_name_H-M   'P 1'
#
loop_
_entity.id
_entity.type
_entity.pdbx_description
1 polymer ?
#
loop_
_entity_poly.entity_id
_entity_poly.type
_entity_poly.pdbx_seq_one_letter_code
_entity_poly.pdbx_strand_id
1 'polypeptide(L)'
;MDWTYVGRDPTFYDVWVARGINGDSFFNIPPNGSWDYAWNLFWNHPQTKARLDSNVPFQAFACWNGATAFTAAPLLDGLRFRNVHKGECAQGEPQMFCKDLWHRGFGKIAVVPAVNLEYSDEKAEKLKKLKGFTSDLVRHQTEEDAKIEWAGPPEKVKCMEGWQNQFWRPWNETLK
;
A
#
# COMPACT_ATOMS: atom_id res chain seq x y z
N MET A 1 8.18 -0.79 1.56
CA MET A 1 7.39 -1.16 2.75
C MET A 1 7.85 -0.33 3.91
N ASP A 2 6.91 0.30 4.57
CA ASP A 2 7.14 1.17 5.71
C ASP A 2 6.69 0.46 6.99
N TRP A 3 7.55 0.54 8.00
CA TRP A 3 7.48 -0.28 9.20
C TRP A 3 7.63 0.58 10.44
N THR A 4 7.01 0.12 11.52
CA THR A 4 7.19 0.70 12.86
C THR A 4 7.35 -0.41 13.89
N TYR A 5 8.00 -0.09 15.01
CA TYR A 5 8.08 -0.97 16.18
C TYR A 5 7.06 -0.53 17.24
N VAL A 6 5.82 -1.00 17.11
CA VAL A 6 4.77 -0.88 18.16
C VAL A 6 4.87 -1.98 19.22
N GLY A 7 5.76 -2.96 19.00
CA GLY A 7 6.06 -4.07 19.90
C GLY A 7 7.46 -4.62 19.62
N ARG A 8 7.67 -5.91 19.93
CA ARG A 8 8.96 -6.58 19.70
C ARG A 8 9.35 -6.62 18.22
N ASP A 9 8.39 -7.03 17.38
CA ASP A 9 8.58 -7.27 15.94
C ASP A 9 8.02 -6.09 15.13
N PRO A 10 8.63 -5.77 13.97
CA PRO A 10 8.17 -4.65 13.15
C PRO A 10 6.80 -4.95 12.55
N THR A 11 5.96 -3.92 12.49
CA THR A 11 4.61 -3.96 11.94
C THR A 11 4.52 -3.02 10.74
N PHE A 12 3.85 -3.43 9.67
CA PHE A 12 3.57 -2.55 8.53
C PHE A 12 2.73 -1.36 9.01
N TYR A 13 3.23 -0.16 8.74
CA TYR A 13 2.60 1.08 9.20
C TYR A 13 1.63 1.64 8.15
N ASP A 14 0.84 2.66 8.51
CA ASP A 14 -0.11 3.36 7.61
C ASP A 14 -1.12 2.43 6.88
N VAL A 15 -1.50 1.32 7.52
CA VAL A 15 -2.47 0.36 6.95
C VAL A 15 -3.83 0.99 6.60
N TRP A 16 -4.22 2.09 7.24
CA TRP A 16 -5.46 2.79 6.95
C TRP A 16 -5.51 3.39 5.55
N VAL A 17 -4.36 3.73 4.94
CA VAL A 17 -4.30 4.25 3.56
C VAL A 17 -3.80 3.22 2.54
N ALA A 18 -3.38 2.03 2.99
CA ALA A 18 -2.89 0.97 2.11
C ALA A 18 -4.03 0.06 1.65
N ARG A 19 -4.14 -0.19 0.35
CA ARG A 19 -5.11 -1.08 -0.27
C ARG A 19 -4.43 -1.96 -1.30
N GLY A 20 -4.53 -3.27 -1.13
CA GLY A 20 -4.09 -4.26 -2.10
C GLY A 20 -4.87 -4.12 -3.42
N ILE A 21 -4.41 -4.82 -4.46
CA ILE A 21 -5.11 -4.81 -5.74
C ILE A 21 -6.51 -5.45 -5.66
N ASN A 22 -6.78 -6.23 -4.62
CA ASN A 22 -8.11 -6.74 -4.28
C ASN A 22 -9.00 -5.72 -3.55
N GLY A 23 -8.51 -4.49 -3.30
CA GLY A 23 -9.23 -3.42 -2.64
C GLY A 23 -9.29 -3.52 -1.11
N ASP A 24 -8.71 -4.54 -0.46
CA ASP A 24 -8.66 -4.66 1.00
C ASP A 24 -7.38 -4.02 1.57
N SER A 25 -7.40 -3.70 2.86
CA SER A 25 -6.23 -3.39 3.67
C SER A 25 -5.14 -4.47 3.59
N PHE A 26 -3.88 -4.11 3.86
CA PHE A 26 -2.75 -5.06 3.80
C PHE A 26 -2.79 -6.11 4.90
N PHE A 27 -3.36 -5.81 6.06
CA PHE A 27 -3.74 -6.80 7.08
C PHE A 27 -5.11 -6.45 7.66
N ASN A 28 -5.79 -7.44 8.25
CA ASN A 28 -7.13 -7.23 8.81
C ASN A 28 -7.07 -6.39 10.09
N ILE A 29 -7.80 -5.27 10.14
CA ILE A 29 -8.01 -4.53 11.38
C ILE A 29 -9.42 -4.85 11.90
N PRO A 30 -9.55 -5.55 13.04
CA PRO A 30 -10.83 -5.83 13.67
C PRO A 30 -11.51 -4.54 14.16
N PRO A 31 -12.83 -4.56 14.44
CA PRO A 31 -13.57 -3.37 14.85
C PRO A 31 -12.95 -2.66 16.05
N ASN A 32 -12.44 -3.42 17.04
CA ASN A 32 -11.77 -2.89 18.22
C ASN A 32 -10.44 -2.16 17.94
N GLY A 33 -9.97 -2.11 16.69
CA GLY A 33 -8.75 -1.41 16.28
C GLY A 33 -7.46 -2.10 16.67
N SER A 34 -7.51 -3.35 17.13
CA SER A 34 -6.32 -4.11 17.50
C SER A 34 -5.40 -4.39 16.31
N TRP A 35 -4.10 -4.51 16.56
CA TRP A 35 -3.08 -4.84 15.55
C TRP A 35 -2.64 -6.30 15.65
N ASP A 36 -3.39 -7.17 16.33
CA ASP A 36 -3.05 -8.59 16.53
C ASP A 36 -2.84 -9.37 15.22
N TYR A 37 -3.46 -8.92 14.11
CA TYR A 37 -3.32 -9.54 12.80
C TYR A 37 -2.27 -8.87 11.90
N ALA A 38 -1.49 -7.91 12.41
CA ALA A 38 -0.54 -7.12 11.64
C ALA A 38 0.49 -7.94 10.84
N TRP A 39 0.87 -9.12 11.33
CA TRP A 39 1.83 -10.01 10.68
C TRP A 39 1.20 -10.93 9.64
N ASN A 40 -0.14 -10.99 9.58
CA ASN A 40 -0.86 -11.75 8.58
C ASN A 40 -1.15 -10.89 7.34
N LEU A 41 -0.09 -10.34 6.76
CA LEU A 41 -0.18 -9.49 5.56
C LEU A 41 -0.74 -10.29 4.39
N PHE A 42 -1.65 -9.68 3.62
CA PHE A 42 -2.28 -10.23 2.43
C PHE A 42 -2.96 -11.60 2.66
N TRP A 43 -3.50 -11.84 3.86
CA TRP A 43 -4.18 -13.07 4.27
C TRP A 43 -5.29 -13.53 3.31
N ASN A 44 -5.91 -12.59 2.59
CA ASN A 44 -6.97 -12.84 1.63
C ASN A 44 -6.55 -12.66 0.16
N HIS A 45 -5.23 -12.56 -0.12
CA HIS A 45 -4.71 -12.44 -1.47
C HIS A 45 -3.39 -13.23 -1.66
N PRO A 46 -3.47 -14.57 -1.87
CA PRO A 46 -2.31 -15.45 -1.91
C PRO A 46 -1.25 -15.06 -2.96
N GLN A 47 -1.68 -14.52 -4.10
CA GLN A 47 -0.76 -14.09 -5.16
C GLN A 47 0.12 -12.91 -4.69
N THR A 48 -0.45 -11.90 -4.03
CA THR A 48 0.33 -10.79 -3.48
C THR A 48 1.18 -11.25 -2.31
N LYS A 49 0.66 -12.16 -1.47
CA LYS A 49 1.43 -12.74 -0.37
C LYS A 49 2.68 -13.45 -0.87
N ALA A 50 2.58 -14.28 -1.92
CA ALA A 50 3.72 -14.96 -2.51
C ALA A 50 4.77 -13.97 -3.03
N ARG A 51 4.34 -12.89 -3.69
CA ARG A 51 5.25 -11.83 -4.17
C ARG A 51 5.94 -11.08 -3.03
N LEU A 52 5.22 -10.76 -1.96
CA LEU A 52 5.78 -10.19 -0.73
C LEU A 52 6.85 -11.12 -0.14
N ASP A 53 6.55 -12.42 0.01
CA ASP A 53 7.45 -13.41 0.62
C ASP A 53 8.72 -13.61 -0.21
N SER A 54 8.62 -13.49 -1.54
CA SER A 54 9.75 -13.52 -2.46
C SER A 54 10.49 -12.18 -2.60
N ASN A 55 10.10 -11.13 -1.87
CA ASN A 55 10.65 -9.78 -1.98
C ASN A 55 10.59 -9.17 -3.40
N VAL A 56 9.61 -9.57 -4.21
CA VAL A 56 9.41 -9.03 -5.56
C VAL A 56 8.25 -8.02 -5.62
N PRO A 57 8.31 -7.00 -6.50
CA PRO A 57 7.29 -5.96 -6.59
C PRO A 57 5.89 -6.51 -6.81
N PHE A 58 4.86 -5.91 -6.20
CA PHE A 58 3.45 -6.29 -6.40
C PHE A 58 2.56 -5.08 -6.63
N GLN A 59 1.47 -5.27 -7.38
CA GLN A 59 0.50 -4.20 -7.65
C GLN A 59 -0.37 -3.91 -6.42
N ALA A 60 -0.67 -2.64 -6.19
CA ALA A 60 -1.58 -2.18 -5.14
C ALA A 60 -2.62 -1.21 -5.75
N PHE A 61 -3.78 -1.09 -5.11
CA PHE A 61 -4.70 -0.01 -5.44
C PHE A 61 -4.17 1.33 -4.90
N ALA A 62 -3.72 1.33 -3.65
CA ALA A 62 -3.08 2.48 -3.02
C ALA A 62 -2.04 1.99 -2.02
N CYS A 63 -0.85 2.59 -2.02
CA CYS A 63 0.14 2.38 -0.98
C CYS A 63 1.15 3.51 -1.11
N TRP A 64 1.02 4.51 -0.25
CA TRP A 64 1.96 5.62 -0.22
C TRP A 64 2.25 5.98 1.24
N ASN A 65 3.31 5.36 1.75
CA ASN A 65 3.86 5.49 3.09
C ASN A 65 5.38 5.22 3.10
N GLY A 66 6.10 5.88 4.00
CA GLY A 66 7.57 5.89 4.05
C GLY A 66 8.25 6.64 2.91
N ALA A 67 8.27 6.05 1.71
CA ALA A 67 8.80 6.68 0.50
C ALA A 67 7.96 6.32 -0.73
N THR A 68 7.82 7.26 -1.66
CA THR A 68 7.14 7.06 -2.94
C THR A 68 7.93 7.70 -4.07
N ALA A 69 7.72 7.20 -5.28
CA ALA A 69 8.17 7.83 -6.50
C ALA A 69 7.05 7.72 -7.55
N PHE A 70 6.78 8.82 -8.24
CA PHE A 70 5.84 8.87 -9.35
C PHE A 70 6.31 9.93 -10.35
N THR A 71 5.89 9.79 -11.61
CA THR A 71 6.26 10.76 -12.65
C THR A 71 5.54 12.09 -12.43
N ALA A 72 6.10 13.20 -12.91
CA ALA A 72 5.45 14.51 -12.79
C ALA A 72 4.22 14.66 -13.71
N ALA A 73 4.07 13.80 -14.72
CA ALA A 73 3.05 13.91 -15.76
C ALA A 73 1.61 14.10 -15.22
N PRO A 74 1.12 13.32 -14.23
CA PRO A 74 -0.22 13.52 -13.69
C PRO A 74 -0.42 14.92 -13.11
N LEU A 75 0.59 15.48 -12.45
CA LEU A 75 0.54 16.82 -11.86
C LEU A 75 0.56 17.90 -12.93
N LEU A 76 1.37 17.73 -13.98
CA LEU A 76 1.42 18.64 -15.12
C LEU A 76 0.08 18.66 -15.88
N ASP A 77 -0.58 17.50 -15.96
CA ASP A 77 -1.92 17.35 -16.57
C ASP A 77 -3.06 17.78 -15.61
N GLY A 78 -2.74 18.48 -14.53
CA GLY A 78 -3.73 19.12 -13.66
C GLY A 78 -4.26 18.26 -12.51
N LEU A 79 -3.65 17.11 -12.20
CA LEU A 79 -3.98 16.36 -10.98
C LEU A 79 -3.44 17.16 -9.78
N ARG A 80 -4.23 17.26 -8.71
CA ARG A 80 -3.88 18.02 -7.50
C ARG A 80 -4.21 17.18 -6.28
N PHE A 81 -3.42 17.38 -5.23
CA PHE A 81 -3.81 16.97 -3.89
C PHE A 81 -5.11 17.68 -3.51
N ARG A 82 -6.05 16.91 -2.96
CA ARG A 82 -7.37 17.39 -2.63
C ARG A 82 -7.89 16.72 -1.36
N ASN A 83 -8.91 17.34 -0.79
CA ASN A 83 -9.70 16.71 0.25
C ASN A 83 -10.77 15.79 -0.38
N VAL A 84 -11.44 15.01 0.47
CA VAL A 84 -12.53 14.11 0.09
C VAL A 84 -13.73 14.90 -0.42
N HIS A 85 -14.38 14.42 -1.48
CA HIS A 85 -15.62 14.99 -1.98
C HIS A 85 -16.82 14.57 -1.13
N LYS A 86 -17.91 15.32 -1.20
CA LYS A 86 -19.15 14.95 -0.51
C LYS A 86 -19.64 13.59 -1.00
N GLY A 87 -19.81 12.63 -0.08
CA GLY A 87 -20.26 11.27 -0.38
C GLY A 87 -19.15 10.30 -0.78
N GLU A 88 -17.90 10.77 -0.89
CA GLU A 88 -16.71 9.95 -1.04
C GLU A 88 -16.26 9.43 0.33
N CYS A 89 -15.74 8.21 0.36
CA CYS A 89 -15.11 7.63 1.54
C CYS A 89 -14.01 8.55 2.09
N ALA A 90 -14.12 8.94 3.37
CA ALA A 90 -13.10 9.74 4.01
C ALA A 90 -11.82 8.93 4.23
N GLN A 91 -10.76 9.21 3.46
CA GLN A 91 -9.46 8.54 3.54
C GLN A 91 -8.32 9.56 3.46
N GLY A 92 -7.13 9.14 3.90
CA GLY A 92 -5.94 9.96 3.81
C GLY A 92 -5.56 10.32 2.37
N GLU A 93 -4.82 11.42 2.24
CA GLU A 93 -4.30 11.96 0.98
C GLU A 93 -3.65 10.87 0.08
N PRO A 94 -2.82 9.94 0.60
CA PRO A 94 -2.28 8.83 -0.20
C PRO A 94 -3.31 8.05 -1.01
N GLN A 95 -4.41 7.64 -0.37
CA GLN A 95 -5.45 6.85 -1.04
C GLN A 95 -6.25 7.70 -2.04
N MET A 96 -6.50 8.96 -1.71
CA MET A 96 -7.22 9.89 -2.61
C MET A 96 -6.41 10.20 -3.86
N PHE A 97 -5.12 10.44 -3.70
CA PHE A 97 -4.22 10.66 -4.82
C PHE A 97 -4.11 9.42 -5.72
N CYS A 98 -3.94 8.22 -5.14
CA CYS A 98 -3.92 6.97 -5.90
C CYS A 98 -5.24 6.74 -6.65
N LYS A 99 -6.39 7.00 -6.02
CA LYS A 99 -7.71 6.90 -6.68
C LYS A 99 -7.80 7.83 -7.89
N ASP A 100 -7.31 9.06 -7.78
CA ASP A 100 -7.31 10.01 -8.89
C ASP A 100 -6.32 9.61 -10.00
N LEU A 101 -5.18 9.03 -9.64
CA LEU A 101 -4.25 8.42 -10.61
C LEU A 101 -4.96 7.32 -11.40
N TRP A 102 -5.67 6.40 -10.73
CA TRP A 102 -6.46 5.35 -11.40
C TRP A 102 -7.48 5.94 -12.36
N HIS A 103 -8.24 6.94 -11.93
CA HIS A 103 -9.26 7.60 -12.75
C HIS A 103 -8.68 8.25 -14.02
N ARG A 104 -7.46 8.77 -13.93
CA ARG A 104 -6.75 9.40 -15.05
C ARG A 104 -5.91 8.42 -15.88
N GLY A 105 -6.00 7.12 -15.64
CA GLY A 105 -5.27 6.10 -16.39
C GLY A 105 -3.83 5.85 -15.92
N PHE A 106 -3.41 6.43 -14.80
CA PHE A 106 -2.10 6.22 -14.16
C PHE A 106 -2.14 5.10 -13.09
N GLY A 107 -2.92 4.04 -13.35
CA GLY A 107 -3.21 2.96 -12.40
C GLY A 107 -2.08 1.94 -12.15
N LYS A 108 -0.89 2.14 -12.72
CA LYS A 108 0.26 1.25 -12.51
C LYS A 108 0.96 1.57 -11.20
N ILE A 109 0.29 1.26 -10.10
CA ILE A 109 0.76 1.51 -8.73
C ILE A 109 1.29 0.21 -8.13
N ALA A 110 2.55 0.23 -7.69
CA ALA A 110 3.20 -0.95 -7.14
C ALA A 110 4.01 -0.63 -5.89
N VAL A 111 4.18 -1.67 -5.09
CA VAL A 111 5.03 -1.66 -3.90
C VAL A 111 6.26 -2.49 -4.19
N VAL A 112 7.43 -1.98 -3.81
CA VAL A 112 8.71 -2.69 -3.90
C VAL A 112 9.09 -3.20 -2.50
N PRO A 113 8.84 -4.49 -2.16
CA PRO A 113 9.02 -5.00 -0.81
C PRO A 113 10.49 -5.16 -0.38
N ALA A 114 11.44 -5.17 -1.32
CA ALA A 114 12.86 -5.12 -1.01
C ALA A 114 13.30 -3.79 -0.36
N VAL A 115 12.55 -2.70 -0.57
CA VAL A 115 12.82 -1.40 0.08
C VAL A 115 12.06 -1.33 1.40
N ASN A 116 12.76 -1.52 2.50
CA ASN A 116 12.20 -1.45 3.86
C ASN A 116 12.67 -0.18 4.58
N LEU A 117 11.73 0.58 5.16
CA LEU A 117 11.96 1.89 5.80
C LEU A 117 11.44 1.92 7.25
N GLU A 118 11.99 2.84 8.03
CA GLU A 118 11.59 3.19 9.41
C GLU A 118 11.83 4.70 9.59
N TYR A 119 11.27 5.28 10.65
CA TYR A 119 11.24 6.71 10.96
C TYR A 119 12.39 7.21 11.86
N SER A 120 13.25 6.33 12.37
CA SER A 120 14.49 6.71 13.06
C SER A 120 15.69 5.89 12.58
N ASP A 121 16.88 6.48 12.62
CA ASP A 121 18.13 5.82 12.20
C ASP A 121 18.37 4.51 12.97
N GLU A 122 18.18 4.53 14.30
CA GLU A 122 18.37 3.36 15.17
C GLU A 122 17.43 2.19 14.77
N LYS A 123 16.15 2.49 14.61
CA LYS A 123 15.16 1.46 14.27
C LYS A 123 15.26 1.03 12.81
N ALA A 124 15.67 1.92 11.91
CA ALA A 124 16.01 1.59 10.53
C ALA A 124 17.20 0.63 10.48
N GLU A 125 18.26 0.86 11.25
CA GLU A 125 19.40 -0.06 11.35
C GLU A 125 18.95 -1.43 11.87
N LYS A 126 18.15 -1.46 12.94
CA LYS A 126 17.56 -2.70 13.48
C LYS A 126 16.73 -3.43 12.41
N LEU A 127 15.90 -2.70 11.66
CA LEU A 127 15.07 -3.25 10.60
C LEU A 127 15.90 -3.83 9.45
N LYS A 128 16.99 -3.16 9.04
CA LYS A 128 17.90 -3.66 8.00
C LYS A 128 18.62 -4.93 8.43
N LYS A 129 19.05 -5.03 9.69
CA LYS A 129 19.62 -6.27 10.25
C LYS A 129 18.63 -7.44 10.22
N LEU A 130 17.33 -7.15 10.42
CA LEU A 130 16.28 -8.17 10.44
C LEU A 130 15.80 -8.58 9.04
N LYS A 131 15.53 -7.60 8.16
CA LYS A 131 14.90 -7.82 6.84
C LYS A 131 15.90 -7.87 5.68
N GLY A 132 17.15 -7.48 5.91
CA GLY A 132 18.19 -7.37 4.89
C GLY A 132 18.31 -5.97 4.27
N PHE A 133 19.47 -5.72 3.66
CA PHE A 133 19.69 -4.53 2.84
C PHE A 133 19.09 -4.72 1.45
N THR A 134 18.56 -3.64 0.88
CA THR A 134 17.94 -3.67 -0.45
C THR A 134 18.87 -4.27 -1.50
N SER A 135 20.16 -3.90 -1.47
CA SER A 135 21.19 -4.41 -2.38
C SER A 135 21.33 -5.94 -2.35
N ASP A 136 21.18 -6.53 -1.16
CA ASP A 136 21.31 -7.98 -0.99
C ASP A 136 20.04 -8.70 -1.45
N LEU A 137 18.87 -8.14 -1.10
CA LEU A 137 17.56 -8.70 -1.44
C LEU A 137 17.31 -8.76 -2.95
N VAL A 138 17.82 -7.77 -3.70
CA VAL A 138 17.64 -7.70 -5.16
C VAL A 138 18.80 -8.29 -5.95
N ARG A 139 19.90 -8.69 -5.29
CA ARG A 139 21.14 -9.12 -5.95
C ARG A 139 20.96 -10.25 -6.97
N HIS A 140 20.03 -11.16 -6.69
CA HIS A 140 19.73 -12.33 -7.51
C HIS A 140 18.36 -12.26 -8.19
N GLN A 141 17.66 -11.13 -8.08
CA GLN A 141 16.38 -10.94 -8.77
C GLN A 141 16.61 -10.68 -10.25
N THR A 142 15.88 -11.39 -11.10
CA THR A 142 15.85 -11.16 -12.54
C THR A 142 14.77 -10.14 -12.90
N GLU A 143 14.81 -9.62 -14.12
CA GLU A 143 13.75 -8.74 -14.63
C GLU A 143 12.39 -9.44 -14.67
N GLU A 144 12.36 -10.75 -14.96
CA GLU A 144 11.12 -11.54 -14.97
C GLU A 144 10.54 -11.71 -13.55
N ASP A 145 11.38 -11.86 -12.52
CA ASP A 145 10.93 -11.87 -11.13
C ASP A 145 10.27 -10.53 -10.75
N ALA A 146 10.87 -9.43 -11.20
CA ALA A 146 10.42 -8.08 -10.93
C ALA A 146 9.17 -7.65 -11.71
N LYS A 147 8.84 -8.37 -12.78
CA LYS A 147 7.74 -8.06 -13.69
C LYS A 147 6.38 -8.21 -13.00
N ILE A 148 5.53 -7.20 -13.20
CA ILE A 148 4.14 -7.18 -12.73
C ILE A 148 3.22 -7.32 -13.93
N GLU A 149 2.33 -8.31 -13.88
CA GLU A 149 1.16 -8.35 -14.76
C GLU A 149 0.12 -7.36 -14.24
N TRP A 150 -0.01 -6.23 -14.93
CA TRP A 150 -0.87 -5.12 -14.47
C TRP A 150 -2.34 -5.42 -14.72
N ALA A 151 -3.12 -5.51 -13.64
CA ALA A 151 -4.58 -5.55 -13.67
C ALA A 151 -5.20 -4.14 -13.65
N GLY A 152 -6.48 -4.06 -14.03
CA GLY A 152 -7.31 -2.88 -13.80
C GLY A 152 -7.62 -2.65 -12.31
N PRO A 153 -8.32 -1.56 -11.96
CA PRO A 153 -8.71 -1.29 -10.58
C PRO A 153 -9.70 -2.36 -10.08
N PRO A 154 -9.72 -2.68 -8.77
CA PRO A 154 -10.72 -3.57 -8.20
C PRO A 154 -12.11 -2.94 -8.31
N GLU A 155 -13.17 -3.75 -8.41
CA GLU A 155 -14.54 -3.23 -8.47
C GLU A 155 -14.90 -2.37 -7.24
N LYS A 156 -14.45 -2.82 -6.06
CA LYS A 156 -14.70 -2.16 -4.78
C LYS A 156 -13.41 -2.04 -3.98
N VAL A 157 -13.35 -1.00 -3.16
CA VAL A 157 -12.27 -0.77 -2.21
C VAL A 157 -12.87 -0.61 -0.82
N LYS A 158 -12.16 -1.11 0.19
CA LYS A 158 -12.54 -1.01 1.59
C LYS A 158 -12.37 0.43 2.06
N CYS A 159 -13.47 1.05 2.44
CA CYS A 159 -13.50 2.30 3.17
C CYS A 159 -13.24 2.03 4.66
N MET A 160 -12.42 2.86 5.27
CA MET A 160 -12.04 2.77 6.69
C MET A 160 -12.05 4.19 7.29
N GLU A 161 -13.22 4.76 7.55
CA GLU A 161 -13.34 6.09 8.16
C GLU A 161 -12.91 6.08 9.64
N GLY A 162 -12.94 4.89 10.23
CA GLY A 162 -12.37 4.55 11.52
C GLY A 162 -12.39 3.03 11.70
N TRP A 163 -11.76 2.52 12.76
CA TRP A 163 -11.65 1.08 12.97
C TRP A 163 -13.00 0.39 13.16
N GLN A 164 -13.98 1.08 13.76
CA GLN A 164 -15.33 0.58 13.98
C GLN A 164 -16.24 0.75 12.75
N ASN A 165 -15.85 1.57 11.77
CA ASN A 165 -16.66 1.90 10.60
C ASN A 165 -15.89 1.57 9.32
N GLN A 166 -15.93 0.29 8.94
CA GLN A 166 -15.29 -0.24 7.75
C GLN A 166 -16.32 -0.89 6.83
N PHE A 167 -16.34 -0.53 5.55
CA PHE A 167 -17.33 -1.04 4.59
C PHE A 167 -16.79 -0.95 3.15
N TRP A 168 -17.35 -1.73 2.23
CA TRP A 168 -16.90 -1.76 0.83
C TRP A 168 -17.72 -0.83 -0.05
N ARG A 169 -17.06 -0.04 -0.91
CA ARG A 169 -17.73 0.83 -1.90
C ARG A 169 -17.04 0.75 -3.26
N PRO A 170 -17.71 1.12 -4.37
CA PRO A 170 -17.08 1.20 -5.68
C PRO A 170 -15.83 2.07 -5.64
N TRP A 171 -14.73 1.62 -6.26
CA TRP A 171 -13.45 2.33 -6.20
C TRP A 171 -13.51 3.74 -6.79
N ASN A 172 -14.35 3.93 -7.82
CA ASN A 172 -14.52 5.16 -8.58
C ASN A 172 -15.73 5.99 -8.15
N GLU A 173 -16.29 5.75 -6.97
CA GLU A 173 -17.39 6.58 -6.47
C GLU A 173 -17.03 8.07 -6.58
N THR A 174 -18.03 8.91 -6.87
CA THR A 174 -17.91 10.38 -7.05
C THR A 174 -17.03 10.84 -8.23
N LEU A 175 -16.33 9.95 -8.92
CA LEU A 175 -15.58 10.25 -10.14
C LEU A 175 -16.51 10.08 -11.34
N LYS A 176 -16.45 11.02 -12.30
CA LYS A 176 -17.29 11.06 -13.49
C LYS A 176 -16.46 10.90 -14.74
#